data_AF-A0A6P6L5X2-F1
#
_entry.id   AF-A0A6P6L5X2-F1
#
_cell.length_a   1.000
_cell.length_b   1.000
_cell.length_c   1.000
_cell.angle_alpha   90.00
_cell.angle_beta   90.00
_cell.angle_gamma   90.00
#
_symmetry.space_group_name_H-M   'P 1'
#
loop_
_entity.id
_entity.type
_entity.pdbx_description
1 polymer ?
#
loop_
_entity_poly.entity_id
_entity_poly.type
_entity_poly.pdbx_seq_one_letter_code
_entity_poly.pdbx_strand_id
1 'polypeptide(L)'
;MDVIIPYTSDMPCGSQKMWWAFLASSMVTFFGGLFIILLWRTLNYLWMVCCHCKGKKKDVQRVSNPVVLSDGVVKVVGQREAEAAVTEVGWMTSVKDWAGVMISAQTLTGRVLVVLVFALSIGALVIYFIDSSKPIESCQQFHKDYTLQIDMAFNVFFLLYFGLRFIAANDKLWFWLEVNSVVDFFTVPPVFVSVYLNRSWLGLRFLRALRLIQFSEILQFLNILKTSNSIKLVNLCSIFISTWLTAAGFIHLVVNLENSGDPWETSRNSQPLSYWECVYLLMVTMSTVGYGDVCAKTTLGRLFMVFFILGGLVLNHCILDNQSWILLQSHPNVPSFCSS
;
A
#
# COMPACT_ATOMS: atom_id res chain seq x y z
N MET A 1 -20.50 7.99 27.00
CA MET A 1 -20.48 6.57 26.61
C MET A 1 -19.03 6.23 26.36
N ASP A 2 -18.31 5.87 27.41
CA ASP A 2 -16.92 5.45 27.28
C ASP A 2 -16.92 4.05 26.67
N VAL A 3 -16.40 3.94 25.45
CA VAL A 3 -16.06 2.67 24.83
C VAL A 3 -14.82 2.16 25.53
N ILE A 4 -14.99 1.68 26.76
CA ILE A 4 -13.97 0.92 27.47
C ILE A 4 -13.98 -0.46 26.83
N ILE A 5 -12.98 -0.74 26.01
CA ILE A 5 -12.71 -2.10 25.52
C ILE A 5 -12.37 -2.93 26.76
N PRO A 6 -13.22 -3.88 27.21
CA PRO A 6 -12.89 -4.68 28.37
C PRO A 6 -11.86 -5.71 27.93
N TYR A 7 -10.58 -5.41 28.15
CA TYR A 7 -9.50 -6.38 27.99
C TYR A 7 -9.46 -7.26 29.24
N THR A 8 -10.21 -8.36 29.22
CA THR A 8 -9.98 -9.50 30.11
C THR A 8 -9.32 -10.59 29.29
N SER A 9 -8.19 -11.13 29.76
CA SER A 9 -7.43 -12.22 29.13
C SER A 9 -8.24 -13.50 28.87
N ASP A 10 -9.45 -13.59 29.43
CA ASP A 10 -10.32 -14.77 29.42
C ASP A 10 -11.66 -14.53 28.72
N MET A 11 -11.78 -13.55 27.80
CA MET A 11 -13.00 -13.47 26.98
C MET A 11 -13.08 -14.71 26.06
N PRO A 12 -14.13 -15.55 26.17
CA PRO A 12 -14.28 -16.70 25.31
C PRO A 12 -14.45 -16.23 23.86
N CYS A 13 -13.66 -16.82 22.97
CA CYS A 13 -13.62 -16.56 21.53
C CYS A 13 -14.99 -16.43 20.84
N GLY A 14 -16.06 -16.99 21.41
CA GLY A 14 -17.34 -17.20 20.74
C GLY A 14 -18.44 -16.16 20.91
N SER A 15 -18.29 -15.08 21.70
CA SER A 15 -19.47 -14.23 22.02
C SER A 15 -19.71 -13.07 21.05
N GLN A 16 -18.67 -12.38 20.55
CA GLN A 16 -18.82 -11.29 19.58
C GLN A 16 -17.71 -11.32 18.51
N LYS A 17 -18.06 -11.00 17.26
CA LYS A 17 -17.12 -10.82 16.14
C LYS A 17 -16.50 -9.44 16.23
N MET A 18 -15.17 -9.33 16.10
CA MET A 18 -14.43 -8.07 16.24
C MET A 18 -13.73 -7.61 14.94
N TRP A 19 -14.21 -8.08 13.78
CA TRP A 19 -13.67 -7.71 12.47
C TRP A 19 -13.56 -6.18 12.25
N TRP A 20 -14.50 -5.42 12.80
CA TRP A 20 -14.55 -3.96 12.74
C TRP A 20 -13.33 -3.27 13.40
N ALA A 21 -12.74 -3.87 14.45
CA ALA A 21 -11.54 -3.32 15.09
C ALA A 21 -10.33 -3.31 14.13
N PHE A 22 -10.20 -4.37 13.34
CA PHE A 22 -9.14 -4.48 12.33
C PHE A 22 -9.31 -3.44 11.22
N LEU A 23 -10.53 -3.32 10.67
CA LEU A 23 -10.81 -2.33 9.63
C LEU A 23 -10.66 -0.90 10.16
N ALA A 24 -11.14 -0.63 11.37
CA ALA A 24 -10.99 0.67 12.02
C ALA A 24 -9.52 1.05 12.21
N SER A 25 -8.65 0.10 12.57
CA SER A 25 -7.21 0.38 12.70
C SER A 25 -6.57 0.87 11.40
N SER A 26 -6.93 0.28 10.26
CA SER A 26 -6.48 0.74 8.94
C SER A 26 -7.09 2.08 8.54
N MET A 27 -8.38 2.29 8.79
CA MET A 27 -9.06 3.56 8.50
C MET A 27 -8.44 4.71 9.30
N VAL A 28 -8.22 4.51 10.59
CA VAL A 28 -7.68 5.52 11.50
C VAL A 28 -6.24 5.86 11.13
N THR A 29 -5.41 4.87 10.79
CA THR A 29 -4.03 5.13 10.35
C THR A 29 -4.00 5.89 9.02
N PHE A 30 -4.82 5.50 8.04
CA PHE A 30 -4.89 6.17 6.74
C PHE A 30 -5.40 7.62 6.84
N PHE A 31 -6.59 7.83 7.40
CA PHE A 31 -7.20 9.16 7.49
C PHE A 31 -6.53 10.04 8.55
N GLY A 32 -6.08 9.47 9.66
CA GLY A 32 -5.36 10.19 10.70
C GLY A 32 -4.04 10.75 10.17
N GLY A 33 -3.24 9.94 9.47
CA GLY A 33 -2.00 10.41 8.86
C GLY A 33 -2.22 11.41 7.72
N LEU A 34 -3.25 11.21 6.89
CA LEU A 34 -3.64 12.18 5.85
C LEU A 34 -4.01 13.53 6.47
N PHE A 35 -4.80 13.52 7.55
CA PHE A 35 -5.19 14.73 8.26
C PHE A 35 -3.97 15.44 8.88
N ILE A 36 -3.04 14.70 9.49
CA ILE A 36 -1.79 15.26 10.03
C ILE A 36 -0.97 15.94 8.93
N ILE A 37 -0.84 15.32 7.75
CA ILE A 37 -0.09 15.91 6.62
C ILE A 37 -0.77 17.20 6.12
N LEU A 38 -2.10 17.20 6.00
CA LEU A 38 -2.86 18.38 5.58
C LEU A 38 -2.80 19.50 6.61
N LEU A 39 -2.91 19.17 7.90
CA LEU A 39 -2.73 20.14 8.99
C LEU A 39 -1.32 20.72 8.97
N TRP A 40 -0.28 19.90 8.85
CA TRP A 40 1.10 20.37 8.77
C TRP A 40 1.30 21.33 7.59
N ARG A 41 0.75 21.00 6.42
CA ARG A 41 0.84 21.84 5.22
C ARG A 41 0.10 23.17 5.38
N THR A 42 -1.12 23.13 5.93
CA THR A 42 -1.92 24.33 6.17
C THR A 42 -1.32 25.23 7.25
N LEU A 43 -0.77 24.65 8.33
CA LEU A 43 -0.05 25.40 9.38
C LEU A 43 1.22 26.06 8.84
N ASN A 44 2.01 25.38 8.02
CA ASN A 44 3.20 25.99 7.39
C ASN A 44 2.83 27.11 6.41
N TYR A 45 1.78 26.91 5.62
CA TYR A 45 1.28 27.95 4.73
C TYR A 45 0.74 29.15 5.51
N LEU A 46 -0.03 28.92 6.58
CA LEU A 46 -0.54 29.96 7.45
C LEU A 46 0.58 30.70 8.17
N TRP A 47 1.61 29.99 8.65
CA TRP A 47 2.80 30.59 9.25
C TRP A 47 3.52 31.47 8.25
N MET A 48 3.72 31.01 7.02
CA MET A 48 4.33 31.80 5.96
C MET A 48 3.48 33.04 5.61
N VAL A 49 2.17 32.90 5.44
CA VAL A 49 1.30 34.03 5.09
C VAL A 49 1.17 35.04 6.23
N CYS A 50 0.96 34.58 7.48
CA CYS A 50 0.77 35.45 8.64
C CYS A 50 2.07 36.09 9.16
N CYS A 51 3.19 35.36 9.17
CA CYS A 51 4.47 35.89 9.66
C CYS A 51 5.26 36.63 8.56
N HIS A 52 5.20 36.20 7.30
CA HIS A 52 5.93 36.88 6.21
C HIS A 52 5.22 38.16 5.72
N CYS A 53 3.91 38.33 5.97
CA CYS A 53 3.23 39.62 5.77
C CYS A 53 3.57 40.67 6.85
N LYS A 54 4.05 40.27 8.04
CA LYS A 54 4.50 41.23 9.07
C LYS A 54 5.92 41.76 8.84
N GLY A 55 6.71 41.13 7.97
CA GLY A 55 8.10 41.50 7.68
C GLY A 55 8.30 42.59 6.60
N LYS A 56 7.26 43.01 5.87
CA LYS A 56 7.36 44.02 4.79
C LYS A 56 6.71 45.37 5.12
N LYS A 57 6.64 45.74 6.40
CA LYS A 57 6.26 47.10 6.83
C LYS A 57 7.23 47.61 7.90
N LYS A 58 8.47 47.86 7.51
CA LYS A 58 9.41 48.83 8.13
C LYS A 58 10.75 48.67 7.40
N ASP A 59 10.93 49.45 6.34
CA ASP A 59 12.24 49.95 5.87
C ASP A 59 11.98 51.00 4.78
N VAL A 60 11.28 52.07 5.17
CA VAL A 60 11.24 53.34 4.42
C VAL A 60 11.48 54.45 5.44
N GLN A 61 12.76 54.67 5.77
CA GLN A 61 13.39 55.85 6.39
C GLN A 61 14.68 55.37 7.08
N ARG A 62 15.89 55.85 6.82
CA ARG A 62 16.38 57.10 6.25
C ARG A 62 17.77 56.83 5.62
N VAL A 63 18.03 57.48 4.48
CA VAL A 63 19.39 57.78 4.04
C VAL A 63 20.00 58.77 5.04
N SER A 64 21.08 58.39 5.69
CA SER A 64 22.05 59.33 6.29
C SER A 64 23.41 58.64 6.39
N ASN A 65 24.43 59.35 5.89
CA ASN A 65 25.83 58.99 5.69
C ASN A 65 26.56 58.33 6.88
N PRO A 66 27.70 57.66 6.64
CA PRO A 66 28.43 56.95 7.69
C PRO A 66 29.19 57.94 8.59
N VAL A 67 29.07 57.75 9.91
CA VAL A 67 30.01 58.30 10.89
C VAL A 67 30.72 57.10 11.53
N VAL A 68 32.04 57.07 11.36
CA VAL A 68 32.94 56.13 12.03
C VAL A 68 33.04 56.51 13.50
N LEU A 69 32.80 55.57 14.41
CA LEU A 69 33.33 55.62 15.77
C LEU A 69 33.46 54.23 16.39
N SER A 70 34.54 54.12 17.18
CA SER A 70 35.16 52.96 17.80
C SER A 70 34.32 52.26 18.88
N ASP A 71 34.71 51.01 19.12
CA ASP A 71 34.49 50.19 20.32
C ASP A 71 33.13 49.54 20.60
N GLY A 72 33.21 48.22 20.90
CA GLY A 72 32.33 47.59 21.88
C GLY A 72 31.33 46.56 21.35
N VAL A 73 31.80 45.30 21.23
CA VAL A 73 31.04 44.05 21.46
C VAL A 73 29.60 44.00 20.93
N VAL A 74 29.43 43.46 19.71
CA VAL A 74 28.14 42.98 19.22
C VAL A 74 27.84 41.61 19.82
N LYS A 75 26.94 41.53 20.81
CA LYS A 75 26.31 40.27 21.22
C LYS A 75 25.38 39.79 20.11
N VAL A 76 25.80 38.78 19.37
CA VAL A 76 24.95 38.08 18.39
C VAL A 76 23.97 37.17 19.14
N VAL A 77 22.82 37.71 19.53
CA VAL A 77 21.74 36.95 20.19
C VAL A 77 20.88 36.17 19.18
N GLY A 78 21.06 36.39 17.88
CA GLY A 78 20.29 35.71 16.81
C GLY A 78 20.93 34.47 16.17
N GLN A 79 22.17 34.11 16.52
CA GLN A 79 22.88 33.00 15.85
C GLN A 79 22.44 31.62 16.33
N ARG A 80 22.13 31.42 17.62
CA ARG A 80 21.83 30.08 18.15
C ARG A 80 20.54 29.46 17.63
N GLU A 81 19.48 30.24 17.40
CA GLU A 81 18.22 29.72 16.86
C GLU A 81 18.29 29.47 15.35
N ALA A 82 19.01 30.32 14.62
CA ALA A 82 19.26 30.12 13.19
C ALA A 82 20.23 28.95 12.93
N GLU A 83 21.24 28.77 13.76
CA GLU A 83 22.22 27.69 13.65
C GLU A 83 21.64 26.33 14.08
N ALA A 84 20.74 26.30 15.09
CA ALA A 84 19.97 25.10 15.45
C ALA A 84 18.99 24.69 14.34
N ALA A 85 18.28 25.64 13.73
CA ALA A 85 17.39 25.36 12.60
C ALA A 85 18.16 24.91 11.34
N VAL A 86 19.35 25.48 11.08
CA VAL A 86 20.19 25.08 9.93
C VAL A 86 20.84 23.70 10.15
N THR A 87 21.25 23.36 11.37
CA THR A 87 21.82 22.04 11.70
C THR A 87 20.78 20.91 11.69
N GLU A 88 19.56 21.18 12.17
CA GLU A 88 18.44 20.21 12.13
C GLU A 88 17.99 19.94 10.67
N VAL A 89 17.95 20.98 9.83
CA VAL A 89 17.67 20.85 8.40
C VAL A 89 18.76 20.03 7.69
N GLY A 90 20.04 20.17 8.09
CA GLY A 90 21.16 19.42 7.52
C GLY A 90 21.16 17.91 7.84
N TRP A 91 20.77 17.53 9.05
CA TRP A 91 20.64 16.11 9.40
C TRP A 91 19.49 15.44 8.62
N MET A 92 18.34 16.11 8.53
CA MET A 92 17.17 15.54 7.86
C MET A 92 17.37 15.39 6.34
N THR A 93 18.13 16.29 5.71
CA THR A 93 18.56 16.11 4.31
C THR A 93 19.50 14.92 4.15
N SER A 94 20.45 14.72 5.07
CA SER A 94 21.39 13.59 5.00
C SER A 94 20.69 12.24 5.14
N VAL A 95 19.76 12.11 6.09
CA VAL A 95 18.96 10.88 6.26
C VAL A 95 18.09 10.62 5.03
N LYS A 96 17.49 11.67 4.47
CA LYS A 96 16.68 11.58 3.25
C LYS A 96 17.49 11.08 2.05
N ASP A 97 18.69 11.63 1.85
CA ASP A 97 19.58 11.23 0.77
C ASP A 97 20.05 9.78 0.95
N TRP A 98 20.41 9.40 2.18
CA TRP A 98 20.77 8.02 2.51
C TRP A 98 19.62 7.04 2.21
N ALA A 99 18.40 7.37 2.64
CA ALA A 99 17.22 6.55 2.37
C ALA A 99 16.92 6.46 0.85
N GLY A 100 17.09 7.57 0.12
CA GLY A 100 16.97 7.60 -1.34
C GLY A 100 17.98 6.70 -2.05
N VAL A 101 19.23 6.68 -1.60
CA VAL A 101 20.29 5.78 -2.12
C VAL A 101 19.97 4.31 -1.84
N MET A 102 19.35 4.00 -0.70
CA MET A 102 18.92 2.63 -0.40
C MET A 102 17.79 2.16 -1.32
N ILE A 103 16.79 3.00 -1.56
CA ILE A 103 15.62 2.64 -2.38
C ILE A 103 15.97 2.54 -3.87
N SER A 104 16.88 3.39 -4.34
CA SER A 104 17.28 3.41 -5.76
C SER A 104 18.12 2.21 -6.21
N ALA A 105 18.46 1.28 -5.30
CA ALA A 105 19.22 0.05 -5.59
C ALA A 105 20.56 0.28 -6.33
N GLN A 106 21.13 1.48 -6.24
CA GLN A 106 22.45 1.80 -6.80
C GLN A 106 23.56 1.09 -6.04
N THR A 107 23.40 0.93 -4.73
CA THR A 107 24.33 0.23 -3.85
C THR A 107 24.01 -1.26 -3.76
N LEU A 108 25.02 -2.09 -3.43
CA LEU A 108 24.81 -3.52 -3.17
C LEU A 108 23.75 -3.74 -2.08
N THR A 109 23.80 -2.94 -1.01
CA THR A 109 22.84 -3.00 0.10
C THR A 109 21.41 -2.69 -0.36
N GLY A 110 21.23 -1.69 -1.23
CA GLY A 110 19.92 -1.37 -1.81
C GLY A 110 19.38 -2.51 -2.69
N ARG A 111 20.24 -3.15 -3.50
CA ARG A 111 19.84 -4.32 -4.30
C ARG A 111 19.39 -5.49 -3.44
N VAL A 112 20.15 -5.79 -2.38
CA VAL A 112 19.78 -6.85 -1.42
C VAL A 112 18.45 -6.51 -0.74
N LEU A 113 18.25 -5.25 -0.32
CA LEU A 113 16.99 -4.80 0.27
C LEU A 113 15.82 -5.03 -0.69
N VAL A 114 15.96 -4.63 -1.96
CA VAL A 114 14.90 -4.77 -2.97
C VAL A 114 14.57 -6.23 -3.26
N VAL A 115 15.58 -7.11 -3.40
CA VAL A 115 15.37 -8.56 -3.57
C VAL A 115 14.67 -9.16 -2.34
N LEU A 116 15.05 -8.71 -1.14
CA LEU A 116 14.47 -9.18 0.10
C LEU A 116 13.00 -8.74 0.23
N VAL A 117 12.68 -7.49 -0.08
CA VAL A 117 11.30 -6.98 -0.15
C VAL A 117 10.45 -7.81 -1.11
N PHE A 118 11.01 -8.17 -2.27
CA PHE A 118 10.32 -9.01 -3.25
C PHE A 118 10.05 -10.42 -2.72
N ALA A 119 11.07 -11.10 -2.18
CA ALA A 119 10.94 -12.44 -1.63
C ALA A 119 9.93 -12.50 -0.47
N LEU A 120 10.00 -11.52 0.44
CA LEU A 120 9.05 -11.42 1.55
C LEU A 120 7.63 -11.07 1.08
N SER A 121 7.48 -10.31 -0.01
CA SER A 121 6.15 -10.00 -0.56
C SER A 121 5.47 -11.25 -1.13
N ILE A 122 6.22 -12.10 -1.83
CA ILE A 122 5.73 -13.42 -2.25
C ILE A 122 5.40 -14.28 -1.02
N GLY A 123 6.30 -14.33 -0.03
CA GLY A 123 6.06 -15.09 1.20
C GLY A 123 4.78 -14.66 1.93
N ALA A 124 4.54 -13.34 2.04
CA ALA A 124 3.34 -12.79 2.66
C ALA A 124 2.05 -13.09 1.87
N LEU A 125 2.15 -13.21 0.54
CA LEU A 125 1.05 -13.64 -0.32
C LEU A 125 0.77 -15.15 -0.17
N VAL A 126 1.80 -15.98 -0.06
CA VAL A 126 1.66 -17.42 0.21
C VAL A 126 1.02 -17.66 1.57
N ILE A 127 1.42 -16.91 2.60
CA ILE A 127 0.76 -16.94 3.92
C ILE A 127 -0.73 -16.62 3.78
N TYR A 128 -1.09 -15.62 2.98
CA TYR A 128 -2.49 -15.31 2.70
C TYR A 128 -3.23 -16.49 2.05
N PHE A 129 -2.62 -17.18 1.07
CA PHE A 129 -3.24 -18.37 0.47
C PHE A 129 -3.47 -19.49 1.49
N ILE A 130 -2.52 -19.72 2.39
CA ILE A 130 -2.66 -20.69 3.48
C ILE A 130 -3.81 -20.29 4.41
N ASP A 131 -3.86 -19.04 4.85
CA ASP A 131 -4.91 -18.54 5.74
C ASP A 131 -6.28 -18.44 5.07
N SER A 132 -6.34 -18.27 3.75
CA SER A 132 -7.61 -18.22 2.99
C SER A 132 -8.41 -19.52 3.04
N SER A 133 -7.75 -20.64 3.37
CA SER A 133 -8.41 -21.94 3.57
C SER A 133 -9.10 -22.07 4.94
N LYS A 134 -8.80 -21.16 5.87
CA LYS A 134 -9.37 -21.13 7.23
C LYS A 134 -10.63 -20.23 7.24
N PRO A 135 -11.52 -20.37 8.23
CA PRO A 135 -12.65 -19.45 8.38
C PRO A 135 -12.18 -17.99 8.55
N ILE A 136 -13.04 -17.05 8.18
CA ILE A 136 -12.76 -15.60 8.11
C ILE A 136 -12.20 -15.04 9.42
N GLU A 137 -12.72 -15.51 10.56
CA GLU A 137 -12.32 -15.11 11.90
C GLU A 137 -12.04 -16.38 12.72
N SER A 138 -10.83 -16.48 13.23
CA SER A 138 -10.38 -17.62 14.03
C SER A 138 -9.55 -17.13 15.22
N CYS A 139 -9.78 -17.73 16.39
CA CYS A 139 -8.97 -17.43 17.57
C CYS A 139 -7.72 -18.30 17.55
N GLN A 140 -6.61 -17.63 17.34
CA GLN A 140 -5.30 -18.22 17.16
C GLN A 140 -4.41 -17.63 18.24
N GLN A 141 -3.96 -18.49 19.14
CA GLN A 141 -3.09 -18.03 20.21
C GLN A 141 -1.70 -17.79 19.61
N PHE A 142 -1.17 -16.58 19.79
CA PHE A 142 0.11 -16.15 19.19
C PHE A 142 1.26 -17.13 19.44
N HIS A 143 1.28 -17.78 20.60
CA HIS A 143 2.35 -18.71 20.97
C HIS A 143 2.27 -20.08 20.27
N LYS A 144 1.10 -20.49 19.79
CA LYS A 144 0.90 -21.82 19.17
C LYS A 144 0.96 -21.76 17.64
N ASP A 145 0.62 -20.62 17.05
CA ASP A 145 0.51 -20.49 15.60
C ASP A 145 1.78 -19.90 14.96
N TYR A 146 2.61 -20.79 14.38
CA TYR A 146 3.81 -20.40 13.65
C TYR A 146 3.52 -19.46 12.46
N THR A 147 2.38 -19.64 11.78
CA THR A 147 1.97 -18.77 10.65
C THR A 147 1.82 -17.31 11.10
N LEU A 148 1.24 -17.07 12.29
CA LEU A 148 1.04 -15.71 12.81
C LEU A 148 2.37 -15.06 13.24
N GLN A 149 3.30 -15.85 13.80
CA GLN A 149 4.63 -15.36 14.17
C GLN A 149 5.44 -14.94 12.94
N ILE A 150 5.42 -15.75 11.88
CA ILE A 150 6.10 -15.41 10.62
C ILE A 150 5.42 -14.21 9.96
N ASP A 151 4.08 -14.14 9.96
CA ASP A 151 3.34 -13.01 9.42
C ASP A 151 3.70 -11.71 10.16
N MET A 152 3.80 -11.74 11.49
CA MET A 152 4.25 -10.60 12.28
C MET A 152 5.65 -10.14 11.88
N ALA A 153 6.60 -11.08 11.75
CA ALA A 153 7.97 -10.75 11.35
C ALA A 153 8.03 -10.07 9.97
N PHE A 154 7.25 -10.58 9.00
CA PHE A 154 7.17 -9.96 7.66
C PHE A 154 6.55 -8.56 7.72
N ASN A 155 5.51 -8.34 8.53
CA ASN A 155 4.86 -7.03 8.64
C ASN A 155 5.71 -6.00 9.40
N VAL A 156 6.52 -6.42 10.38
CA VAL A 156 7.53 -5.55 11.00
C VAL A 156 8.57 -5.11 9.95
N PHE A 157 9.02 -6.03 9.10
CA PHE A 157 9.92 -5.67 8.00
C PHE A 157 9.27 -4.68 7.02
N PHE A 158 8.02 -4.92 6.60
CA PHE A 158 7.29 -4.00 5.72
C PHE A 158 7.05 -2.63 6.35
N LEU A 159 6.84 -2.56 7.66
CA LEU A 159 6.73 -1.29 8.39
C LEU A 159 8.04 -0.49 8.30
N LEU A 160 9.18 -1.14 8.50
CA LEU A 160 10.50 -0.50 8.36
C LEU A 160 10.73 -0.03 6.91
N TYR A 161 10.39 -0.88 5.93
CA TYR A 161 10.50 -0.52 4.51
C TYR A 161 9.59 0.65 4.13
N PHE A 162 8.36 0.67 4.62
CA PHE A 162 7.45 1.81 4.49
C PHE A 162 8.05 3.08 5.11
N GLY A 163 8.65 2.99 6.30
CA GLY A 163 9.35 4.10 6.95
C GLY A 163 10.50 4.67 6.11
N LEU A 164 11.33 3.80 5.51
CA LEU A 164 12.41 4.22 4.61
C LEU A 164 11.85 4.98 3.39
N ARG A 165 10.79 4.45 2.75
CA ARG A 165 10.14 5.11 1.61
C ARG A 165 9.50 6.44 2.01
N PHE A 166 8.87 6.50 3.18
CA PHE A 166 8.30 7.73 3.71
C PHE A 166 9.36 8.81 3.91
N ILE A 167 10.53 8.47 4.45
CA ILE A 167 11.64 9.43 4.65
C ILE A 167 12.16 9.94 3.31
N ALA A 168 12.41 9.03 2.36
CA ALA A 168 12.94 9.37 1.04
C ALA A 168 12.00 10.21 0.16
N ALA A 169 10.67 10.11 0.37
CA ALA A 169 9.69 10.81 -0.44
C ALA A 169 9.86 12.34 -0.42
N ASN A 170 9.84 12.96 -1.61
CA ASN A 170 9.85 14.41 -1.78
C ASN A 170 8.51 15.02 -1.36
N ASP A 171 7.41 14.50 -1.92
CA ASP A 171 6.05 14.93 -1.62
C ASP A 171 5.34 13.91 -0.73
N LYS A 172 5.22 14.24 0.56
CA LYS A 172 4.61 13.33 1.56
C LYS A 172 3.15 12.99 1.24
N LEU A 173 2.38 13.95 0.69
CA LEU A 173 0.97 13.73 0.34
C LEU A 173 0.82 12.75 -0.84
N TRP A 174 1.63 12.92 -1.88
CA TRP A 174 1.56 12.06 -3.06
C TRP A 174 2.02 10.64 -2.73
N PHE A 175 3.09 10.53 -1.93
CA PHE A 175 3.52 9.26 -1.36
C PHE A 175 2.44 8.60 -0.48
N TRP A 176 1.71 9.36 0.32
CA TRP A 176 0.64 8.83 1.17
C TRP A 176 -0.54 8.24 0.37
N LEU A 177 -0.83 8.83 -0.79
CA LEU A 177 -1.90 8.38 -1.70
C LEU A 177 -1.42 7.40 -2.77
N GLU A 178 -0.14 7.03 -2.76
CA GLU A 178 0.41 6.04 -3.67
C GLU A 178 -0.20 4.66 -3.38
N VAL A 179 -0.59 3.91 -4.42
CA VAL A 179 -1.24 2.59 -4.29
C VAL A 179 -0.41 1.64 -3.42
N ASN A 180 0.91 1.69 -3.54
CA ASN A 180 1.84 0.88 -2.77
C ASN A 180 1.80 1.19 -1.26
N SER A 181 1.67 2.47 -0.91
CA SER A 181 1.51 2.93 0.47
C SER A 181 0.12 2.58 1.02
N VAL A 182 -0.91 2.71 0.18
CA VAL A 182 -2.29 2.32 0.50
C VAL A 182 -2.36 0.84 0.89
N VAL A 183 -1.72 -0.05 0.12
CA VAL A 183 -1.65 -1.48 0.44
C VAL A 183 -1.02 -1.71 1.81
N ASP A 184 0.04 -0.97 2.17
CA ASP A 184 0.70 -1.11 3.48
C ASP A 184 -0.22 -0.67 4.63
N PHE A 185 -0.98 0.43 4.48
CA PHE A 185 -1.96 0.88 5.48
C PHE A 185 -3.08 -0.13 5.74
N PHE A 186 -3.47 -0.89 4.72
CA PHE A 186 -4.54 -1.88 4.84
C PHE A 186 -4.05 -3.27 5.29
N THR A 187 -2.75 -3.54 5.22
CA THR A 187 -2.20 -4.87 5.51
C THR A 187 -1.37 -4.92 6.79
N VAL A 188 -0.69 -3.82 7.15
CA VAL A 188 0.24 -3.79 8.29
C VAL A 188 -0.46 -3.54 9.64
N PRO A 189 -1.28 -2.48 9.84
CA PRO A 189 -1.96 -2.23 11.11
C PRO A 189 -2.85 -3.39 11.60
N PRO A 190 -3.67 -4.05 10.76
CA PRO A 190 -4.51 -5.16 11.20
C PRO A 190 -3.73 -6.34 11.76
N VAL A 191 -2.48 -6.55 11.33
CA VAL A 191 -1.62 -7.62 11.85
C VAL A 191 -1.18 -7.31 13.27
N PHE A 192 -0.84 -6.06 13.59
CA PHE A 192 -0.54 -5.66 14.97
C PHE A 192 -1.77 -5.82 15.88
N VAL A 193 -2.96 -5.45 15.38
CA VAL A 193 -4.22 -5.69 16.09
C VAL A 193 -4.49 -7.19 16.29
N SER A 194 -4.14 -8.03 15.32
CA SER A 194 -4.32 -9.49 15.43
C SER A 194 -3.52 -10.11 16.56
N VAL A 195 -2.29 -9.63 16.77
CA VAL A 195 -1.43 -10.05 17.88
C VAL A 195 -1.96 -9.51 19.21
N TYR A 196 -2.40 -8.25 19.24
CA TYR A 196 -2.95 -7.63 20.44
C TYR A 196 -4.23 -8.32 20.94
N LEU A 197 -5.11 -8.73 20.01
CA LEU A 197 -6.39 -9.38 20.32
C LEU A 197 -6.33 -10.91 20.36
N ASN A 198 -5.17 -11.54 20.09
CA ASN A 198 -5.02 -13.00 19.89
C ASN A 198 -6.09 -13.59 18.96
N ARG A 199 -6.41 -12.87 17.88
CA ARG A 199 -7.46 -13.23 16.93
C ARG A 199 -7.03 -12.90 15.52
N SER A 200 -7.21 -13.84 14.59
CA SER A 200 -6.90 -13.67 13.18
C SER A 200 -8.16 -13.32 12.40
N TRP A 201 -8.04 -12.32 11.52
CA TRP A 201 -9.07 -11.94 10.56
C TRP A 201 -8.48 -11.90 9.16
N LEU A 202 -9.12 -12.60 8.22
CA LEU A 202 -8.66 -12.68 6.83
C LEU A 202 -8.75 -11.31 6.12
N GLY A 203 -9.85 -10.58 6.34
CA GLY A 203 -10.04 -9.18 5.94
C GLY A 203 -9.48 -8.78 4.58
N LEU A 204 -8.76 -7.65 4.56
CA LEU A 204 -8.16 -7.05 3.36
C LEU A 204 -6.75 -7.60 3.04
N ARG A 205 -6.36 -8.75 3.60
CA ARG A 205 -5.02 -9.34 3.38
C ARG A 205 -4.78 -9.69 1.90
N PHE A 206 -5.82 -9.89 1.11
CA PHE A 206 -5.70 -10.13 -0.34
C PHE A 206 -5.05 -8.96 -1.09
N LEU A 207 -5.09 -7.73 -0.56
CA LEU A 207 -4.41 -6.57 -1.14
C LEU A 207 -2.89 -6.77 -1.23
N ARG A 208 -2.30 -7.74 -0.50
CA ARG A 208 -0.89 -8.13 -0.66
C ARG A 208 -0.56 -8.56 -2.09
N ALA A 209 -1.53 -9.08 -2.84
CA ALA A 209 -1.36 -9.41 -4.26
C ALA A 209 -1.05 -8.17 -5.12
N LEU A 210 -1.51 -6.97 -4.71
CA LEU A 210 -1.20 -5.72 -5.41
C LEU A 210 0.29 -5.40 -5.44
N ARG A 211 1.07 -5.90 -4.47
CA ARG A 211 2.53 -5.70 -4.44
C ARG A 211 3.26 -6.38 -5.60
N LEU A 212 2.61 -7.32 -6.31
CA LEU A 212 3.18 -7.91 -7.52
C LEU A 212 3.40 -6.88 -8.63
N ILE A 213 2.71 -5.73 -8.61
CA ILE A 213 2.94 -4.64 -9.58
C ILE A 213 4.41 -4.18 -9.55
N GLN A 214 5.00 -4.07 -8.37
CA GLN A 214 6.40 -3.64 -8.19
C GLN A 214 7.40 -4.65 -8.75
N PHE A 215 7.01 -5.89 -9.03
CA PHE A 215 7.92 -6.92 -9.55
C PHE A 215 8.61 -6.48 -10.85
N SER A 216 7.86 -5.81 -11.74
CA SER A 216 8.39 -5.32 -13.01
C SER A 216 9.43 -4.23 -12.81
N GLU A 217 9.25 -3.36 -11.81
CA GLU A 217 10.20 -2.30 -11.44
C GLU A 217 11.46 -2.89 -10.79
N ILE A 218 11.28 -3.85 -9.89
CA ILE A 218 12.38 -4.53 -9.19
C ILE A 218 13.31 -5.25 -10.17
N LEU A 219 12.75 -5.95 -11.16
CA LEU A 219 13.51 -6.64 -12.20
C LEU A 219 14.32 -5.67 -13.10
N GLN A 220 13.83 -4.44 -13.29
CA GLN A 220 14.57 -3.39 -14.00
C GLN A 220 15.76 -2.92 -13.18
N PHE A 221 15.59 -2.71 -11.88
CA PHE A 221 16.71 -2.33 -10.98
C PHE A 221 17.80 -3.39 -10.88
N LEU A 222 17.43 -4.67 -10.99
CA LEU A 222 18.38 -5.78 -11.02
C LEU A 222 19.08 -5.98 -12.38
N ASN A 223 18.78 -5.13 -13.37
CA ASN A 223 19.35 -5.20 -14.73
C ASN A 223 19.12 -6.56 -15.43
N ILE A 224 18.05 -7.27 -15.06
CA ILE A 224 17.63 -8.54 -15.66
C ILE A 224 16.84 -8.28 -16.94
N LEU A 225 15.92 -7.30 -16.90
CA LEU A 225 15.15 -6.87 -18.06
C LEU A 225 15.88 -5.73 -18.76
N LYS A 226 16.58 -6.04 -19.86
CA LYS A 226 17.35 -5.05 -20.63
C LYS A 226 16.59 -4.46 -21.81
N THR A 227 15.64 -5.21 -22.36
CA THR A 227 14.90 -4.82 -23.57
C THR A 227 13.58 -4.15 -23.20
N SER A 228 13.27 -3.02 -23.82
CA SER A 228 12.03 -2.26 -23.60
C SER A 228 10.76 -3.11 -23.80
N ASN A 229 10.78 -4.04 -24.76
CA ASN A 229 9.65 -4.95 -25.02
C ASN A 229 9.44 -5.92 -23.86
N SER A 230 10.51 -6.52 -23.32
CA SER A 230 10.44 -7.43 -22.17
C SER A 230 9.99 -6.70 -20.89
N ILE A 231 10.43 -5.45 -20.70
CA ILE A 231 9.98 -4.60 -19.59
C ILE A 231 8.47 -4.37 -19.66
N LYS A 232 7.98 -3.93 -20.83
CA LYS A 232 6.53 -3.72 -21.06
C LYS A 232 5.74 -5.01 -20.83
N LEU A 233 6.24 -6.14 -21.36
CA LEU A 233 5.60 -7.44 -21.21
C LEU A 233 5.44 -7.85 -19.74
N VAL A 234 6.54 -7.80 -18.97
CA VAL A 234 6.52 -8.18 -17.55
C VAL A 234 5.64 -7.23 -16.75
N ASN A 235 5.64 -5.93 -17.06
CA ASN A 235 4.77 -4.96 -16.39
C ASN A 235 3.28 -5.23 -16.66
N LEU A 236 2.91 -5.54 -17.90
CA LEU A 236 1.53 -5.90 -18.22
C LEU A 236 1.11 -7.21 -17.54
N CYS A 237 1.98 -8.23 -17.56
CA CYS A 237 1.72 -9.48 -16.87
C CYS A 237 1.60 -9.31 -15.35
N SER A 238 2.45 -8.48 -14.73
CA SER A 238 2.41 -8.24 -13.29
C SER A 238 1.12 -7.51 -12.89
N ILE A 239 0.71 -6.48 -13.64
CA ILE A 239 -0.57 -5.76 -13.44
C ILE A 239 -1.75 -6.73 -13.61
N PHE A 240 -1.73 -7.60 -14.62
CA PHE A 240 -2.79 -8.58 -14.86
C PHE A 240 -2.95 -9.55 -13.70
N ILE A 241 -1.87 -10.26 -13.34
CA ILE A 241 -1.89 -11.28 -12.29
C ILE A 241 -2.25 -10.65 -10.95
N SER A 242 -1.68 -9.48 -10.65
CA SER A 242 -1.97 -8.69 -9.45
C SER A 242 -3.46 -8.35 -9.34
N THR A 243 -4.03 -7.76 -10.39
CA THR A 243 -5.44 -7.33 -10.42
C THR A 243 -6.37 -8.53 -10.34
N TRP A 244 -6.07 -9.62 -11.05
CA TRP A 244 -6.85 -10.85 -11.03
C TRP A 244 -6.91 -11.48 -9.63
N LEU A 245 -5.76 -11.66 -8.97
CA LEU A 245 -5.69 -12.24 -7.62
C LEU A 245 -6.36 -11.32 -6.59
N THR A 246 -6.18 -10.00 -6.72
CA THR A 246 -6.80 -9.03 -5.82
C THR A 246 -8.33 -9.05 -5.96
N ALA A 247 -8.84 -9.10 -7.20
CA ALA A 247 -10.27 -9.21 -7.47
C ALA A 247 -10.85 -10.53 -6.93
N ALA A 248 -10.11 -11.64 -7.07
CA ALA A 248 -10.53 -12.93 -6.54
C ALA A 248 -10.62 -12.90 -5.01
N GLY A 249 -9.64 -12.27 -4.36
CA GLY A 249 -9.66 -12.05 -2.91
C GLY A 249 -10.78 -11.12 -2.46
N PHE A 250 -11.12 -10.10 -3.24
CA PHE A 250 -12.25 -9.22 -2.94
C PHE A 250 -13.59 -9.97 -3.02
N ILE A 251 -13.85 -10.74 -4.08
CA ILE A 251 -15.06 -11.57 -4.18
C ILE A 251 -15.09 -12.62 -3.06
N HIS A 252 -13.96 -13.27 -2.79
CA HIS A 252 -13.85 -14.22 -1.69
C HIS A 252 -14.22 -13.55 -0.35
N LEU A 253 -13.71 -12.35 -0.06
CA LEU A 253 -14.06 -11.61 1.14
C LEU A 253 -15.55 -11.26 1.16
N VAL A 254 -16.08 -10.66 0.09
CA VAL A 254 -17.47 -10.19 0.03
C VAL A 254 -18.45 -11.33 0.24
N VAL A 255 -18.29 -12.43 -0.50
CA VAL A 255 -19.16 -13.61 -0.39
C VAL A 255 -19.08 -14.21 1.02
N ASN A 256 -17.87 -14.33 1.57
CA ASN A 256 -17.70 -14.91 2.90
C ASN A 256 -18.19 -13.96 4.01
N LEU A 257 -18.01 -12.64 3.89
CA LEU A 257 -18.49 -11.66 4.85
C LEU A 257 -20.02 -11.66 4.91
N GLU A 258 -20.69 -11.65 3.75
CA GLU A 258 -22.14 -11.75 3.66
C GLU A 258 -22.65 -13.09 4.26
N ASN A 259 -21.91 -14.20 4.09
CA ASN A 259 -22.20 -15.47 4.76
C ASN A 259 -22.03 -15.40 6.30
N SER A 260 -21.18 -14.50 6.80
CA SER A 260 -20.80 -14.35 8.21
C SER A 260 -21.77 -13.44 8.99
N GLY A 261 -22.62 -12.68 8.31
CA GLY A 261 -23.76 -11.99 8.92
C GLY A 261 -23.61 -10.47 8.94
N ASP A 262 -24.25 -9.83 7.98
CA ASP A 262 -24.54 -8.40 7.92
C ASP A 262 -26.09 -8.20 7.88
N PRO A 263 -26.65 -7.05 8.31
CA PRO A 263 -27.93 -6.98 9.01
C PRO A 263 -29.22 -6.84 8.17
N TRP A 264 -29.12 -6.78 6.84
CA TRP A 264 -30.22 -6.25 6.01
C TRP A 264 -31.09 -7.31 5.33
N GLU A 265 -30.64 -8.56 5.24
CA GLU A 265 -31.42 -9.66 4.64
C GLU A 265 -31.19 -10.95 5.42
N THR A 266 -32.28 -11.57 5.90
CA THR A 266 -32.28 -12.92 6.51
C THR A 266 -32.14 -14.02 5.43
N SER A 267 -31.68 -13.68 4.22
CA SER A 267 -31.59 -14.62 3.12
C SER A 267 -30.31 -15.46 3.24
N ARG A 268 -30.48 -16.67 3.78
CA ARG A 268 -29.50 -17.78 3.82
C ARG A 268 -29.06 -18.23 2.41
N ASN A 269 -28.36 -17.40 1.67
CA ASN A 269 -27.71 -17.82 0.43
C ASN A 269 -26.31 -18.35 0.76
N SER A 270 -26.28 -19.50 1.45
CA SER A 270 -25.05 -20.16 1.90
C SER A 270 -24.31 -20.78 0.72
N GLN A 271 -23.29 -20.11 0.22
CA GLN A 271 -22.22 -20.75 -0.55
C GLN A 271 -20.86 -20.29 -0.01
N PRO A 272 -20.20 -21.08 0.84
CA PRO A 272 -18.80 -20.86 1.14
C PRO A 272 -18.02 -21.20 -0.12
N LEU A 273 -17.53 -20.17 -0.81
CA LEU A 273 -16.61 -20.33 -1.92
C LEU A 273 -15.19 -20.28 -1.38
N SER A 274 -14.38 -21.24 -1.76
CA SER A 274 -12.94 -21.23 -1.56
C SER A 274 -12.30 -20.12 -2.40
N TYR A 275 -11.15 -19.60 -1.93
CA TYR A 275 -10.38 -18.62 -2.69
C TYR A 275 -10.06 -19.09 -4.11
N TRP A 276 -9.71 -20.37 -4.28
CA TRP A 276 -9.38 -20.94 -5.59
C TRP A 276 -10.59 -21.07 -6.52
N GLU A 277 -11.79 -21.28 -5.98
CA GLU A 277 -13.03 -21.26 -6.76
C GLU A 277 -13.34 -19.84 -7.24
N CYS A 278 -13.03 -18.83 -6.43
CA CYS A 278 -13.14 -17.42 -6.84
C CYS A 278 -12.13 -17.06 -7.94
N VAL A 279 -10.89 -17.56 -7.83
CA VAL A 279 -9.86 -17.41 -8.88
C VAL A 279 -10.33 -18.04 -10.20
N TYR A 280 -10.88 -19.25 -10.13
CA TYR A 280 -11.47 -19.95 -11.28
C TYR A 280 -12.66 -19.16 -11.88
N LEU A 281 -13.60 -18.71 -11.05
CA LEU A 281 -14.73 -17.88 -11.47
C LEU A 281 -14.28 -16.66 -12.27
N LEU A 282 -13.29 -15.92 -11.76
CA LEU A 282 -12.79 -14.72 -12.44
C LEU A 282 -12.03 -15.04 -13.72
N MET A 283 -11.30 -16.17 -13.77
CA MET A 283 -10.62 -16.60 -14.99
C MET A 283 -11.62 -16.93 -16.11
N VAL A 284 -12.66 -17.71 -15.79
CA VAL A 284 -13.75 -18.09 -16.72
C VAL A 284 -14.56 -16.86 -17.16
N THR A 285 -14.72 -15.89 -16.27
CA THR A 285 -15.42 -14.64 -16.58
C THR A 285 -14.58 -13.73 -17.48
N MET A 286 -13.28 -13.55 -17.18
CA MET A 286 -12.40 -12.71 -18.00
C MET A 286 -12.13 -13.30 -19.39
N SER A 287 -12.13 -14.62 -19.52
CA SER A 287 -12.05 -15.30 -20.82
C SER A 287 -13.37 -15.30 -21.60
N THR A 288 -14.44 -14.70 -21.06
CA THR A 288 -15.79 -14.67 -21.65
C THR A 288 -16.43 -16.03 -21.88
N VAL A 289 -15.92 -17.09 -21.24
CA VAL A 289 -16.43 -18.46 -21.39
C VAL A 289 -17.74 -18.62 -20.61
N GLY A 290 -17.77 -18.21 -19.35
CA GLY A 290 -18.99 -18.18 -18.55
C GLY A 290 -19.72 -19.52 -18.40
N TYR A 291 -19.03 -20.58 -17.94
CA TYR A 291 -19.63 -21.92 -17.75
C TYR A 291 -20.88 -21.93 -16.86
N GLY A 292 -20.95 -21.03 -15.87
CA GLY A 292 -22.09 -20.90 -14.95
C GLY A 292 -22.15 -21.96 -13.84
N ASP A 293 -21.09 -22.75 -13.68
CA ASP A 293 -20.92 -23.76 -12.63
C ASP A 293 -20.67 -23.13 -11.25
N VAL A 294 -19.80 -22.12 -11.20
CA VAL A 294 -19.55 -21.29 -10.02
C VAL A 294 -20.06 -19.88 -10.32
N CYS A 295 -20.83 -19.28 -9.41
CA CYS A 295 -21.42 -17.95 -9.59
C CYS A 295 -21.57 -17.20 -8.27
N ALA A 296 -21.38 -15.87 -8.29
CA ALA A 296 -21.65 -15.02 -7.14
C ALA A 296 -23.18 -14.85 -6.96
N LYS A 297 -23.73 -15.44 -5.89
CA LYS A 297 -25.17 -15.35 -5.60
C LYS A 297 -25.56 -14.09 -4.85
N THR A 298 -24.62 -13.48 -4.14
CA THR A 298 -24.86 -12.34 -3.26
C THR A 298 -25.01 -11.03 -4.02
N THR A 299 -25.77 -10.07 -3.46
CA THR A 299 -26.06 -8.79 -4.14
C THR A 299 -24.80 -7.97 -4.34
N LEU A 300 -23.94 -7.91 -3.31
CA LEU A 300 -22.68 -7.17 -3.34
C LEU A 300 -21.66 -7.85 -4.27
N GLY A 301 -21.62 -9.19 -4.27
CA GLY A 301 -20.83 -9.99 -5.21
C GLY A 301 -21.25 -9.76 -6.67
N ARG A 302 -22.55 -9.76 -6.97
CA ARG A 302 -23.05 -9.46 -8.33
C ARG A 302 -22.71 -8.05 -8.78
N LEU A 303 -22.87 -7.06 -7.89
CA LEU A 303 -22.50 -5.67 -8.18
C LEU A 303 -21.01 -5.56 -8.54
N PHE A 304 -20.14 -6.21 -7.77
CA PHE A 304 -18.72 -6.26 -8.09
C PHE A 304 -18.44 -6.92 -9.44
N MET A 305 -19.08 -8.06 -9.74
CA MET A 305 -18.89 -8.76 -11.01
C MET A 305 -19.23 -7.88 -12.21
N VAL A 306 -20.26 -7.03 -12.13
CA VAL A 306 -20.58 -6.08 -13.21
C VAL A 306 -19.43 -5.10 -13.47
N PHE A 307 -18.91 -4.45 -12.42
CA PHE A 307 -17.77 -3.54 -12.56
C PHE A 307 -16.50 -4.27 -13.02
N PHE A 308 -16.28 -5.47 -12.51
CA PHE A 308 -15.15 -6.30 -12.87
C PHE A 308 -15.19 -6.73 -14.33
N ILE A 309 -16.36 -7.08 -14.88
CA ILE A 309 -16.49 -7.41 -16.31
C ILE A 309 -16.18 -6.18 -17.16
N LEU A 310 -16.73 -5.01 -16.82
CA LEU A 310 -16.47 -3.77 -17.56
C LEU A 310 -14.98 -3.41 -17.59
N GLY A 311 -14.30 -3.44 -16.44
CA GLY A 311 -12.86 -3.14 -16.35
C GLY A 311 -11.96 -4.26 -16.88
N GLY A 312 -12.31 -5.51 -16.56
CA GLY A 312 -11.54 -6.71 -16.88
C GLY A 312 -11.50 -7.00 -18.37
N LEU A 313 -12.58 -6.74 -19.12
CA LEU A 313 -12.58 -6.89 -20.58
C LEU A 313 -11.65 -5.89 -21.26
N VAL A 314 -11.66 -4.63 -20.83
CA VAL A 314 -10.74 -3.60 -21.35
C VAL A 314 -9.29 -3.98 -21.05
N LEU A 315 -9.02 -4.43 -19.83
CA LEU A 315 -7.68 -4.87 -19.42
C LEU A 315 -7.23 -6.09 -20.24
N ASN A 316 -8.06 -7.12 -20.35
CA ASN A 316 -7.73 -8.35 -21.04
C ASN A 316 -7.46 -8.10 -22.53
N HIS A 317 -8.31 -7.31 -23.19
CA HIS A 317 -8.10 -6.93 -24.59
C HIS A 317 -6.78 -6.18 -24.79
N CYS A 318 -6.50 -5.17 -23.96
CA CYS A 318 -5.25 -4.41 -24.02
C CYS A 318 -4.00 -5.28 -23.81
N ILE A 319 -4.10 -6.30 -22.94
CA ILE A 319 -3.00 -7.23 -22.71
C ILE A 319 -2.80 -8.15 -23.91
N LEU A 320 -3.87 -8.78 -24.42
CA LEU A 320 -3.78 -9.70 -25.56
C LEU A 320 -3.20 -9.01 -26.80
N ASP A 321 -3.60 -7.77 -27.07
CA ASP A 321 -3.08 -6.99 -28.18
C ASP A 321 -1.59 -6.69 -28.01
N ASN A 322 -1.16 -6.22 -26.83
CA ASN A 322 0.25 -5.93 -26.57
C ASN A 322 1.13 -7.20 -26.57
N GLN A 323 0.64 -8.32 -26.02
CA GLN A 323 1.37 -9.59 -25.99
C GLN A 323 1.54 -10.14 -27.40
N SER A 324 0.48 -10.19 -28.19
CA SER A 324 0.53 -10.66 -29.58
C SER A 324 1.48 -9.82 -30.43
N TRP A 325 1.42 -8.49 -30.31
CA TRP A 325 2.32 -7.58 -31.02
C TRP A 325 3.79 -7.78 -30.65
N ILE A 326 4.10 -7.93 -29.36
CA ILE A 326 5.48 -8.17 -28.89
C ILE A 326 5.99 -9.54 -29.35
N LEU A 327 5.15 -10.59 -29.30
CA LEU A 327 5.53 -11.92 -29.75
C LEU A 327 5.76 -11.98 -31.26
N LEU A 328 4.93 -11.32 -32.07
CA LEU A 328 5.14 -11.21 -33.52
C LEU A 328 6.47 -10.52 -33.85
N GLN A 329 6.83 -9.45 -33.14
CA GLN A 329 8.12 -8.77 -33.33
C GLN A 329 9.33 -9.62 -32.92
N SER A 330 9.13 -10.63 -32.06
CA SER A 330 10.21 -11.52 -31.59
C SER A 330 10.54 -12.65 -32.57
N HIS A 331 9.65 -12.93 -33.53
CA HIS A 331 9.89 -13.93 -34.57
C HIS A 331 10.64 -13.30 -35.77
N PRO A 332 11.85 -13.76 -36.11
CA PRO A 332 12.67 -13.18 -37.18
C PRO A 332 12.13 -13.39 -38.61
N ASN A 333 11.02 -14.11 -38.77
CA ASN A 333 10.48 -14.54 -40.08
C ASN A 333 9.02 -14.11 -40.32
N VAL A 334 8.47 -13.14 -39.59
CA VAL A 334 7.15 -12.59 -39.93
C VAL A 334 7.35 -11.46 -40.93
N PRO A 335 7.02 -11.65 -42.23
CA PRO A 335 6.99 -10.53 -43.16
C PRO A 335 6.01 -9.49 -42.62
N SER A 336 6.39 -8.22 -42.71
CA SER A 336 5.56 -7.06 -42.43
C SER A 336 4.26 -7.14 -43.25
N PHE A 337 3.23 -7.79 -42.70
CA PHE A 337 1.92 -7.85 -43.32
C PHE A 337 1.18 -6.54 -43.02
N CYS A 338 1.32 -5.65 -43.99
CA CYS A 338 0.47 -4.52 -44.37
C CYS A 338 -0.16 -3.66 -43.25
N SER A 339 0.41 -2.47 -43.12
CA SER A 339 -0.38 -1.24 -42.99
C SER A 339 -1.41 -1.14 -44.12
N SER A 340 -2.70 -1.19 -43.79
CA SER A 340 -3.79 -0.62 -44.57
C SER A 340 -4.91 -0.23 -43.62
#